data_AF-A0A2V9FAX9-F1
#
_entry.id   AF-A0A2V9FAX9-F1
#
_cell.length_a   1.000
_cell.length_b   1.000
_cell.length_c   1.000
_cell.angle_alpha   90.00
_cell.angle_beta   90.00
_cell.angle_gamma   90.00
#
_symmetry.space_group_name_H-M   'P 1'
#
loop_
_entity.id
_entity.type
_entity.pdbx_description
1 polymer ?
#
loop_
_entity_poly.entity_id
_entity_poly.type
_entity_poly.pdbx_seq_one_letter_code
_entity_poly.pdbx_strand_id
1 'polypeptide(L)' 'MEKQLKILVVDDDKSICRWLNAVLTEEGYVCCAARSVEEAEPLLRENRID' A
#
# COMPACT_ATOMS: atom_id res chain seq x y z
N MET A 1 -4.22 7.57 -21.13
CA MET A 1 -3.42 7.04 -20.00
C MET A 1 -4.39 6.62 -18.93
N GLU A 2 -4.40 5.35 -18.59
CA GLU A 2 -5.19 4.84 -17.47
C GLU A 2 -4.65 5.42 -16.16
N LYS A 3 -5.54 5.73 -15.22
CA LYS A 3 -5.18 6.31 -13.92
C LYS A 3 -4.49 5.20 -13.11
N GLN A 4 -3.24 5.42 -12.72
CA GLN A 4 -2.51 4.51 -11.85
C GLN A 4 -3.10 4.60 -10.43
N LEU A 5 -3.76 3.53 -9.97
CA LEU A 5 -4.38 3.51 -8.64
C LEU A 5 -3.29 3.38 -7.56
N LYS A 6 -3.54 4.05 -6.43
CA LYS A 6 -2.65 4.01 -5.26
C LYS A 6 -3.28 3.19 -4.15
N ILE A 7 -2.61 2.12 -3.72
CA ILE A 7 -3.12 1.16 -2.74
C ILE A 7 -2.27 1.21 -1.47
N LEU A 8 -2.92 1.24 -0.31
CA LEU A 8 -2.27 1.08 0.99
C LEU A 8 -2.63 -0.29 1.57
N VAL A 9 -1.62 -1.15 1.74
CA VAL A 9 -1.75 -2.45 2.41
C VAL A 9 -1.48 -2.25 3.90
N VAL A 10 -2.39 -2.70 4.76
CA VAL A 10 -2.23 -2.65 6.22
C VAL A 10 -2.37 -4.04 6.80
N ASP A 11 -1.25 -4.63 7.23
CA ASP A 11 -1.18 -5.97 7.81
C ASP A 11 0.04 -6.08 8.73
N ASP A 12 -0.11 -6.62 9.94
CA ASP A 12 0.96 -6.70 10.94
C ASP A 12 2.05 -7.71 10.55
N ASP A 13 1.77 -8.66 9.66
CA ASP A 13 2.74 -9.59 9.13
C ASP A 13 3.57 -8.96 8.00
N LYS A 14 4.87 -8.79 8.27
CA LYS A 14 5.84 -8.24 7.32
C LYS A 14 5.94 -9.05 6.02
N SER A 15 5.75 -10.35 6.08
CA SER A 15 5.83 -11.26 4.92
C SER A 15 4.63 -11.05 4.00
N ILE A 16 3.43 -10.95 4.58
CA ILE A 16 2.19 -10.64 3.85
C ILE A 16 2.28 -9.27 3.21
N CYS A 17 2.65 -8.24 3.97
CA CYS A 17 2.86 -6.88 3.46
C CYS A 17 3.84 -6.85 2.28
N ARG A 18 4.97 -7.56 2.39
CA ARG A 18 5.98 -7.61 1.31
C ARG A 18 5.44 -8.34 0.08
N TRP A 19 4.77 -9.46 0.25
CA TRP A 19 4.21 -10.25 -0.85
C TRP A 19 3.13 -9.45 -1.60
N LEU A 20 2.16 -8.86 -0.89
CA LEU A 20 1.11 -8.04 -1.49
C LEU A 20 1.68 -6.83 -2.23
N ASN A 21 2.63 -6.13 -1.63
CA ASN A 21 3.27 -4.97 -2.25
C ASN A 21 4.00 -5.35 -3.56
N ALA A 22 4.66 -6.51 -3.60
CA ALA A 22 5.33 -7.00 -4.80
C ALA A 22 4.34 -7.32 -5.92
N VAL A 23 3.30 -8.10 -5.61
CA VAL A 23 2.27 -8.50 -6.58
C VAL A 23 1.56 -7.29 -7.17
N LEU A 24 1.11 -6.36 -6.32
CA LEU A 24 0.38 -5.19 -6.80
C LEU A 24 1.26 -4.22 -7.59
N THR A 25 2.55 -4.10 -7.24
CA THR A 25 3.49 -3.29 -8.02
C THR A 25 3.77 -3.90 -9.39
N GLU A 26 3.86 -5.24 -9.48
CA GLU A 26 4.02 -5.97 -10.74
C GLU A 26 2.81 -5.78 -11.67
N GLU A 27 1.60 -5.73 -11.11
CA GLU A 27 0.35 -5.40 -11.83
C GLU A 27 0.23 -3.91 -12.21
N GLY A 28 1.22 -3.07 -11.85
CA GLY A 28 1.30 -1.67 -12.24
C GLY A 28 0.67 -0.68 -11.27
N TYR A 29 0.23 -1.12 -10.09
CA TYR A 29 -0.28 -0.22 -9.05
C TYR A 29 0.85 0.48 -8.28
N VAL A 30 0.56 1.66 -7.75
CA VAL A 30 1.46 2.32 -6.79
C VAL A 30 1.08 1.87 -5.39
N CYS A 31 1.95 1.14 -4.71
CA CYS A 31 1.61 0.55 -3.43
C CYS A 31 2.45 1.10 -2.27
N CYS A 32 1.82 1.12 -1.10
CA CYS A 32 2.41 1.46 0.18
C CYS A 32 2.04 0.35 1.17
N ALA A 33 2.90 0.09 2.16
CA ALA A 33 2.62 -0.90 3.20
C ALA A 33 2.81 -0.29 4.59
N ALA A 34 1.92 -0.64 5.51
CA ALA A 34 1.98 -0.32 6.92
C ALA A 34 1.68 -1.57 7.74
N ARG A 35 2.32 -1.71 8.90
CA ARG A 35 2.15 -2.88 9.79
C ARG A 35 1.32 -2.59 11.03
N SER A 36 0.84 -1.37 11.16
CA SER A 36 -0.02 -0.96 12.26
C SER A 36 -0.82 0.27 11.85
N VAL A 37 -1.80 0.63 12.69
CA VAL A 37 -2.60 1.83 12.49
C VAL A 37 -1.72 3.09 12.57
N GLU A 38 -0.74 3.11 13.48
CA GLU A 38 0.19 4.22 13.66
C GLU A 38 1.10 4.42 12.45
N GLU A 39 1.48 3.34 11.76
CA GLU A 39 2.20 3.41 10.47
C GLU A 39 1.27 3.83 9.31
N ALA A 40 -0.01 3.43 9.34
CA ALA A 40 -0.97 3.67 8.26
C ALA A 40 -1.59 5.08 8.27
N GLU A 41 -1.86 5.63 9.46
CA GLU A 41 -2.49 6.94 9.64
C GLU A 41 -1.77 8.09 8.91
N PRO A 42 -0.42 8.26 9.01
CA PRO A 42 0.27 9.31 8.26
C PRO A 42 0.16 9.08 6.75
N LEU A 43 0.20 7.82 6.29
CA LEU A 43 0.08 7.48 4.87
C LEU A 43 -1.28 7.87 4.31
N LEU A 44 -2.36 7.67 5.06
CA LEU A 44 -3.73 8.08 4.69
C LEU A 44 -3.90 9.61 4.65
N ARG A 45 -3.18 10.35 5.51
CA ARG A 45 -3.24 11.81 5.55
C ARG A 45 -2.44 12.46 4.43
N GLU A 46 -1.26 11.92 4.14
CA GLU A 46 -0.31 12.48 3.18
C GLU A 46 -0.58 12.04 1.74
N ASN A 47 -1.30 10.92 1.56
CA ASN A 47 -1.56 10.35 0.24
C ASN A 47 -3.06 10.19 0.00
N ARG A 48 -3.48 10.48 -1.23
CA ARG A 48 -4.78 10.04 -1.73
C ARG A 48 -4.65 8.58 -2.16
N ILE A 49 -5.09 7.68 -1.29
CA ILE A 49 -5.26 6.25 -1.57
C ILE A 49 -6.64 6.08 -2.23
N ASP A 50 -6.74 5.18 -3.22
CA ASP A 50 -7.99 4.87 -3.93
C ASP A 50 -8.83 3.80 -3.21
#